data_AF-A0A9D4AK83-F1
#
_entry.id   AF-A0A9D4AK83-F1
#
_cell.length_a   1.000
_cell.length_b   1.000
_cell.length_c   1.000
_cell.angle_alpha   90.00
_cell.angle_beta   90.00
_cell.angle_gamma   90.00
#
_symmetry.space_group_name_H-M   'P 1'
#
loop_
_entity.id
_entity.type
_entity.pdbx_description
1 polymer ?
#
loop_
_entity_poly.entity_id
_entity_poly.type
_entity_poly.pdbx_seq_one_letter_code
_entity_poly.pdbx_strand_id
1 'polypeptide(L)'
;MQTMLVPKSICDEIKRVVQKFIWGSHNGSSKTALVSWDSVCQPKSRGGLGLRQLKDHNISFIMKVLHAKYRVPNGLPKDLSMSKCSFLWRSISKGMALGS
;
A
#
# COMPACT_ATOMS: atom_id res chain seq x y z
N MET A 1 0.40 10.24 11.41
CA MET A 1 1.25 10.12 10.21
C MET A 1 1.89 8.74 10.21
N GLN A 2 1.77 7.99 9.13
CA GLN A 2 2.44 6.70 9.00
C GLN A 2 3.90 6.91 8.58
N THR A 3 4.84 6.30 9.31
CA THR A 3 6.30 6.49 9.14
C THR A 3 7.05 5.22 8.74
N MET A 4 6.35 4.07 8.70
CA MET A 4 6.93 2.75 8.41
C MET A 4 6.11 2.00 7.35
N LEU A 5 6.80 1.19 6.56
CA LEU A 5 6.17 0.25 5.62
C LEU A 5 5.45 -0.86 6.39
N VAL A 6 4.24 -1.16 5.95
CA VAL A 6 3.40 -2.22 6.51
C VAL A 6 3.79 -3.48 5.77
N PRO A 7 4.06 -4.58 6.47
CA PRO A 7 4.37 -5.85 5.83
C PRO A 7 3.30 -6.24 4.82
N LYS A 8 3.72 -6.82 3.69
CA LYS A 8 2.82 -7.23 2.62
C LYS A 8 1.75 -8.21 3.12
N SER A 9 2.13 -9.12 4.03
CA SER A 9 1.21 -10.08 4.67
C SER A 9 0.03 -9.39 5.37
N ILE A 10 0.29 -8.33 6.13
CA ILE A 10 -0.75 -7.56 6.82
C ILE A 10 -1.61 -6.79 5.82
N CYS A 11 -1.00 -6.20 4.79
CA CYS A 11 -1.77 -5.56 3.71
C CYS A 11 -2.72 -6.56 3.02
N ASP A 12 -2.25 -7.78 2.77
CA ASP A 12 -3.03 -8.84 2.14
C ASP A 12 -4.14 -9.37 3.05
N GLU A 13 -3.88 -9.46 4.37
CA GLU A 13 -4.89 -9.83 5.35
C GLU A 13 -6.02 -8.79 5.45
N ILE A 14 -5.67 -7.50 5.55
CA ILE A 14 -6.66 -6.42 5.56
C ILE A 14 -7.44 -6.43 4.25
N LYS A 15 -6.75 -6.59 3.11
CA LYS A 15 -7.41 -6.73 1.80
C LYS A 15 -8.45 -7.84 1.88
N ARG A 16 -8.10 -9.06 2.31
CA ARG A 16 -9.03 -10.20 2.45
C ARG A 16 -10.25 -9.87 3.31
N VAL A 17 -10.08 -9.17 4.43
CA VAL A 17 -11.20 -8.74 5.29
C VAL A 17 -12.14 -7.81 4.53
N VAL A 18 -11.60 -6.82 3.81
CA VAL A 18 -12.42 -5.90 2.99
C VAL A 18 -13.10 -6.66 1.85
N GLN A 19 -12.42 -7.62 1.22
CA GLN A 19 -13.05 -8.47 0.19
C GLN A 19 -14.24 -9.23 0.76
N LYS A 20 -14.07 -9.89 1.91
CA LYS A 20 -15.15 -10.63 2.57
C LYS A 20 -16.34 -9.72 2.93
N PHE A 21 -16.08 -8.48 3.32
CA PHE A 21 -17.12 -7.50 3.59
C PHE A 21 -17.90 -7.12 2.30
N ILE A 22 -17.19 -6.85 1.20
CA ILE A 22 -17.80 -6.38 -0.06
C ILE A 22 -18.60 -7.49 -0.75
N TRP A 23 -18.02 -8.68 -0.91
CA TRP A 23 -18.68 -9.78 -1.61
C TRP A 23 -19.62 -10.59 -0.72
N GLY A 24 -19.55 -10.40 0.60
CA GLY A 24 -20.30 -11.17 1.58
C GLY A 24 -19.77 -12.61 1.69
N SER A 25 -19.44 -13.03 2.90
CA SER A 25 -19.17 -14.43 3.22
C SER A 25 -20.38 -14.98 3.96
N HIS A 26 -21.06 -15.99 3.42
CA HIS A 26 -22.09 -16.74 4.14
C HIS A 26 -21.68 -18.21 4.26
N ASN A 27 -21.68 -18.72 5.49
CA ASN A 27 -21.45 -20.13 5.85
C ASN A 27 -20.22 -20.80 5.20
N GLY A 28 -19.04 -20.18 5.32
CA GLY A 28 -17.77 -20.82 4.94
C GLY A 28 -17.53 -20.97 3.42
N SER A 29 -18.51 -20.62 2.59
CA SER A 29 -18.37 -20.55 1.14
C SER A 29 -18.17 -19.09 0.71
N SER A 30 -17.01 -18.80 0.12
CA SER A 30 -16.79 -17.51 -0.55
C SER A 30 -17.77 -17.44 -1.72
N LYS A 31 -18.67 -16.44 -1.74
CA LYS A 31 -19.37 -16.11 -2.99
C LYS A 31 -18.31 -15.82 -4.04
N THR A 32 -18.44 -16.42 -5.23
CA THR A 32 -17.52 -16.16 -6.34
C THR A 32 -17.56 -14.67 -6.65
N ALA A 33 -16.43 -13.98 -6.50
CA ALA A 33 -16.34 -12.56 -6.78
C ALA A 33 -16.60 -12.33 -8.28
N LEU A 34 -17.77 -11.77 -8.61
CA LEU A 34 -18.16 -11.46 -9.99
C LEU A 34 -17.37 -10.29 -10.59
N VAL A 35 -16.65 -9.56 -9.74
CA VAL A 35 -15.85 -8.38 -10.10
C VAL A 35 -14.47 -8.55 -9.51
N SER A 36 -13.43 -8.32 -10.32
CA SER A 36 -12.05 -8.39 -9.84
C SER A 36 -11.77 -7.30 -8.80
N TRP A 37 -10.83 -7.57 -7.89
CA TRP A 37 -10.40 -6.57 -6.89
C TRP A 37 -9.85 -5.30 -7.55
N ASP A 38 -9.16 -5.45 -8.68
CA ASP A 38 -8.55 -4.32 -9.37
C ASP A 38 -9.60 -3.39 -9.99
N SER A 39 -10.72 -3.94 -10.47
CA SER A 39 -11.88 -3.15 -10.92
C SER A 39 -12.53 -2.39 -9.77
N VAL A 40 -12.64 -3.01 -8.59
CA VAL A 40 -13.14 -2.36 -7.37
C VAL A 40 -12.21 -1.21 -6.94
N CYS A 41 -10.90 -1.35 -7.12
CA CYS A 41 -9.93 -0.31 -6.80
C CYS A 41 -9.91 0.87 -7.78
N GLN A 42 -10.57 0.77 -8.94
CA GLN A 42 -10.64 1.89 -9.88
C GLN A 42 -11.43 3.07 -9.29
N PRO A 43 -11.14 4.31 -9.73
CA PRO A 43 -11.93 5.47 -9.37
C PRO A 43 -13.42 5.30 -9.70
N LYS A 44 -14.30 5.97 -8.94
CA LYS A 44 -15.76 5.98 -9.21
C LYS A 44 -16.10 6.42 -10.64
N SER A 45 -15.32 7.35 -11.20
CA SER A 45 -15.46 7.79 -12.59
C SER A 45 -15.20 6.70 -13.63
N ARG A 46 -14.53 5.61 -13.26
CA ARG A 46 -14.27 4.45 -14.11
C ARG A 46 -15.08 3.21 -13.69
N GLY A 47 -16.16 3.41 -12.94
CA GLY A 47 -17.06 2.33 -12.49
C GLY A 47 -16.53 1.47 -11.33
N GLY A 48 -15.43 1.87 -10.68
CA GLY A 48 -14.95 1.22 -9.46
C GLY A 48 -15.51 1.85 -8.18
N LEU A 49 -15.13 1.31 -7.02
CA LEU A 49 -15.53 1.85 -5.71
C LEU A 49 -14.58 2.96 -5.21
N GLY A 50 -13.45 3.18 -5.90
CA GLY A 50 -12.43 4.15 -5.51
C GLY A 50 -11.56 3.69 -4.33
N LEU A 51 -11.55 2.40 -4.02
CA LEU A 51 -10.72 1.85 -2.94
C LEU A 51 -9.25 1.86 -3.35
N ARG A 52 -8.39 2.57 -2.62
CA ARG A 52 -6.94 2.54 -2.89
C ARG A 52 -6.31 1.30 -2.28
N GLN A 53 -5.30 0.76 -2.97
CA GLN A 53 -4.49 -0.30 -2.41
C GLN A 53 -3.71 0.23 -1.20
N LEU A 54 -3.71 -0.52 -0.10
CA LEU A 54 -3.03 -0.16 1.15
C LEU A 54 -1.53 0.09 0.95
N LYS A 55 -0.90 -0.70 0.06
CA LYS A 55 0.50 -0.53 -0.31
C LYS A 55 0.76 0.86 -0.90
N ASP A 56 -0.05 1.29 -1.85
CA ASP A 56 0.09 2.59 -2.51
C ASP A 56 -0.16 3.74 -1.54
N HIS A 57 -1.13 3.56 -0.64
CA HIS A 57 -1.44 4.55 0.39
C HIS A 57 -0.26 4.74 1.35
N ASN A 58 0.35 3.63 1.77
CA ASN A 58 1.53 3.63 2.63
C ASN A 58 2.73 4.32 1.97
N ILE A 59 3.02 3.97 0.72
CA ILE A 59 4.08 4.62 -0.07
C ILE A 59 3.81 6.12 -0.16
N SER A 60 2.56 6.54 -0.43
CA SER A 60 2.21 7.96 -0.52
C SER A 60 2.46 8.71 0.79
N PHE A 61 2.23 8.09 1.95
CA PHE A 61 2.51 8.70 3.25
C PHE A 61 4.00 8.82 3.50
N ILE A 62 4.77 7.78 3.17
CA ILE A 62 6.23 7.83 3.27
C ILE A 62 6.78 8.93 2.39
N MET A 63 6.30 9.05 1.15
CA MET A 63 6.72 10.13 0.24
C MET A 63 6.45 11.51 0.81
N LYS A 64 5.28 11.73 1.42
CA LYS A 64 4.98 13.01 2.08
C LYS A 64 5.97 13.30 3.21
N VAL A 65 6.30 12.32 4.03
CA VAL A 65 7.29 12.47 5.12
C VAL A 65 8.69 12.74 4.56
N LEU A 66 9.09 12.03 3.52
CA LEU A 66 10.39 12.24 2.86
C LEU A 66 10.48 13.62 2.22
N HIS A 67 9.43 14.06 1.52
CA HIS A 67 9.37 15.37 0.91
C HIS A 67 9.43 16.47 1.97
N ALA A 68 8.68 16.34 3.08
CA ALA A 68 8.71 17.29 4.17
C ALA A 68 10.09 17.36 4.85
N LYS A 69 10.77 16.22 5.02
CA LYS A 69 12.05 16.17 5.75
C LYS A 69 13.28 16.49 4.90
N TYR A 70 13.31 16.03 3.65
CA TYR A 70 14.48 16.08 2.78
C TYR A 70 14.26 16.83 1.47
N ARG A 71 13.07 17.43 1.26
CA ARG A 71 12.68 18.11 0.00
C ARG A 71 12.95 17.25 -1.23
N VAL A 72 12.72 15.94 -1.13
CA VAL A 72 12.94 15.00 -2.23
C VAL A 72 12.07 15.43 -3.43
N PRO A 73 12.65 15.62 -4.63
CA PRO A 73 11.87 15.91 -5.83
C PRO A 73 10.98 14.71 -6.18
N ASN A 74 9.88 14.95 -6.92
CA ASN A 74 8.83 13.98 -7.19
C ASN A 74 9.40 12.61 -7.63
N GLY A 75 9.27 11.59 -6.79
CA GLY A 75 9.70 10.22 -7.09
C GLY A 75 10.51 9.57 -5.97
N LEU A 76 10.66 8.25 -6.04
CA LEU A 76 11.48 7.49 -5.10
C LEU A 76 12.92 7.53 -5.62
N PRO A 77 13.92 7.89 -4.81
CA PRO A 77 15.30 7.87 -5.28
C PRO A 77 15.68 6.43 -5.63
N LYS A 78 16.19 6.23 -6.86
CA LYS A 78 16.51 4.91 -7.41
C LYS A 78 17.73 4.27 -6.76
N ASP A 79 18.60 5.08 -6.18
CA ASP A 79 19.78 4.62 -5.47
C ASP A 79 19.89 5.33 -4.13
N LEU A 80 19.81 4.55 -3.07
CA LEU A 80 19.73 5.02 -1.69
C LEU A 80 21.07 4.77 -1.02
N SER A 81 22.03 5.69 -1.19
CA SER A 81 23.35 5.57 -0.54
C SER A 81 23.21 5.44 0.98
N MET A 82 23.63 4.28 1.48
CA MET A 82 23.40 3.75 2.83
C MET A 82 24.21 4.42 3.95
N SER A 83 24.99 5.46 3.65
CA SER A 83 26.11 5.85 4.52
C SER A 83 25.75 6.75 5.71
N LYS A 84 24.60 7.46 5.70
CA LYS A 84 24.12 8.26 6.87
C LYS A 84 22.60 8.39 6.92
N CYS A 85 21.92 7.33 7.32
CA CYS A 85 20.47 7.24 7.15
C CYS A 85 19.73 7.09 8.50
N SER A 86 18.86 8.07 8.81
CA SER A 86 17.95 8.05 9.98
C SER A 86 17.12 6.76 10.05
N PHE A 87 16.64 6.37 11.23
CA PHE A 87 15.83 5.15 11.44
C PHE A 87 14.70 4.96 10.42
N LEU A 88 14.07 6.06 10.00
CA LEU A 88 13.03 6.09 8.97
C LEU A 88 13.52 5.51 7.62
N TRP A 89 14.75 5.86 7.23
CA TRP A 89 15.35 5.47 5.95
C TRP A 89 15.83 4.00 5.96
N ARG A 90 16.22 3.48 7.13
CA ARG A 90 16.46 2.05 7.34
C ARG A 90 15.18 1.22 7.23
N SER A 91 14.05 1.76 7.68
CA SER A 91 12.74 1.10 7.55
C SER A 91 12.26 1.06 6.10
N ILE A 92 12.44 2.16 5.37
CA ILE A 92 12.06 2.28 3.94
C ILE A 92 12.90 1.34 3.07
N SER A 93 14.22 1.35 3.20
CA SER A 93 15.12 0.47 2.42
C SER A 93 14.78 -1.01 2.62
N LYS A 94 14.55 -1.44 3.88
CA LYS A 94 14.13 -2.82 4.17
C LYS A 94 12.80 -3.18 3.51
N GLY A 95 11.80 -2.31 3.58
CA GLY A 95 10.49 -2.61 2.97
C GLY A 95 10.46 -2.48 1.45
N MET A 96 11.41 -1.78 0.83
CA MET A 96 11.60 -1.78 -0.63
C MET A 96 12.32 -3.05 -1.11
N ALA A 97 13.33 -3.52 -0.37
CA ALA A 97 14.09 -4.74 -0.70
C ALA A 97 13.27 -6.03 -0.54
N LEU A 98 12.26 -6.03 0.33
CA LEU A 98 11.31 -7.14 0.50
C LEU A 98 10.17 -7.14 -0.54
N GLY A 99 10.20 -6.18 -1.48
CA GLY A 99 9.16 -5.99 -2.49
C GLY A 99 9.48 -6.53 -3.89
N SER A 100 10.69 -7.08 -4.08
CA SER A 100 11.14 -7.78 -5.29
C SER A 100 10.95 -9.29 -5.16
#